data_AF-A0A7Z1AG80-F1
#
_entry.id   AF-A0A7Z1AG80-F1
#
_cell.length_a   1.000
_cell.length_b   1.000
_cell.length_c   1.000
_cell.angle_alpha   90.00
_cell.angle_beta   90.00
_cell.angle_gamma   90.00
#
_symmetry.space_group_name_H-M   'P 1'
#
loop_
_entity.id
_entity.type
_entity.pdbx_description
1 polymer ?
#
loop_
_entity_poly.entity_id
_entity_poly.type
_entity_poly.pdbx_seq_one_letter_code
_entity_poly.pdbx_strand_id
1 'polypeptide(L)'
;MTRRKRYRKKAGAAVSAVRLDLDTDGFTYRKWGGMQKCKPGDWLVDNGGDIYTVDVDTFANTYTETSPGRFVKTAEVWAEIAEEDGVIKTLEGETRYSAGDYVVYNDERGMDGYAVDRKAFESMYEPC
;
A
#
# COMPACT_ATOMS: atom_id res chain seq x y z
N MET A 1 -12.53 20.57 -2.57
CA MET A 1 -12.33 19.29 -3.28
C MET A 1 -10.89 19.25 -3.73
N THR A 2 -10.06 18.64 -2.90
CA THR A 2 -8.63 18.45 -3.16
C THR A 2 -8.54 17.45 -4.31
N ARG A 3 -7.95 17.86 -5.44
CA ARG A 3 -7.81 17.00 -6.62
C ARG A 3 -6.60 16.11 -6.37
N ARG A 4 -6.82 14.79 -6.25
CA ARG A 4 -5.74 13.81 -6.15
C ARG A 4 -4.76 14.00 -7.30
N LYS A 5 -3.47 13.99 -6.98
CA LYS A 5 -2.38 14.09 -7.94
C LYS A 5 -1.85 12.71 -8.25
N ARG A 6 -1.33 12.53 -9.46
CA ARG A 6 -0.78 11.26 -9.93
C ARG A 6 0.70 11.17 -9.59
N TYR A 7 1.12 10.02 -9.10
CA TYR A 7 2.47 9.72 -8.68
C TYR A 7 2.91 8.34 -9.17
N ARG A 8 4.21 8.14 -9.28
CA ARG A 8 4.83 6.83 -9.54
C ARG A 8 5.88 6.53 -8.49
N LYS A 9 6.16 5.24 -8.29
CA LYS A 9 7.25 4.82 -7.41
C LYS A 9 8.59 5.24 -8.02
N LYS A 10 9.50 5.78 -7.20
CA LYS A 10 10.86 6.09 -7.65
C LYS A 10 11.61 4.81 -8.01
N ALA A 11 12.55 4.92 -8.95
CA ALA A 11 13.41 3.81 -9.33
C ALA A 11 14.17 3.23 -8.12
N GLY A 12 14.37 1.92 -8.10
CA GLY A 12 15.11 1.22 -7.04
C GLY A 12 14.30 0.86 -5.79
N ALA A 13 13.02 1.24 -5.70
CA ALA A 13 12.13 0.90 -4.58
C ALA A 13 11.55 -0.52 -4.71
N ALA A 14 12.42 -1.53 -4.73
CA ALA A 14 12.01 -2.93 -4.79
C ALA A 14 11.69 -3.49 -3.39
N VAL A 15 10.57 -4.19 -3.28
CA VAL A 15 10.12 -4.91 -2.08
C VAL A 15 10.49 -6.39 -2.18
N SER A 16 10.63 -7.04 -1.02
CA SER A 16 10.57 -8.51 -0.96
C SER A 16 9.13 -8.91 -0.70
N ALA A 17 8.64 -9.94 -1.37
CA ALA A 17 7.27 -10.40 -1.11
C ALA A 17 7.14 -11.91 -1.28
N VAL A 18 6.28 -12.50 -0.45
CA VAL A 18 5.92 -13.93 -0.51
C VAL A 18 4.41 -14.04 -0.45
N ARG A 19 3.84 -14.80 -1.38
CA ARG A 19 2.41 -15.09 -1.38
C ARG A 19 2.07 -16.10 -0.29
N LEU A 20 1.00 -15.85 0.46
CA LEU A 20 0.44 -16.79 1.43
C LEU A 20 -0.37 -17.87 0.71
N ASP A 21 0.32 -18.69 -0.07
CA ASP A 21 -0.24 -19.86 -0.77
C ASP A 21 -0.10 -21.11 0.10
N LEU A 22 -0.69 -21.03 1.30
CA LEU A 22 -0.75 -22.10 2.29
C LEU A 22 -2.21 -22.44 2.57
N ASP A 23 -2.46 -23.66 3.01
CA ASP A 23 -3.77 -24.06 3.55
C ASP A 23 -3.97 -23.42 4.93
N THR A 24 -4.68 -22.28 4.96
CA THR A 24 -4.94 -21.48 6.16
C THR A 24 -6.16 -20.59 5.93
N ASP A 25 -6.81 -20.13 7.00
CA ASP A 25 -7.80 -19.05 6.96
C ASP A 25 -7.15 -17.66 6.80
N GLY A 26 -5.82 -17.60 6.84
CA GLY A 26 -5.02 -16.38 6.90
C GLY A 26 -4.66 -16.01 8.33
N PHE A 27 -4.38 -14.73 8.58
CA PHE A 27 -4.05 -14.23 9.92
C PHE A 27 -4.40 -12.76 10.09
N THR A 28 -4.49 -12.31 11.33
CA THR A 28 -4.71 -10.90 11.68
C THR A 28 -3.53 -10.33 12.47
N TYR A 29 -3.32 -9.03 12.36
CA TYR A 29 -2.26 -8.32 13.08
C TYR A 29 -2.65 -6.86 13.31
N ARG A 30 -1.94 -6.18 14.22
CA ARG A 30 -2.16 -4.74 14.48
C ARG A 30 -1.08 -3.91 13.81
N LYS A 31 -1.49 -2.91 13.04
CA LYS A 31 -0.58 -1.95 12.41
C LYS A 31 -1.33 -0.66 12.08
N TRP A 32 -0.61 0.46 12.06
CA TRP A 32 -1.13 1.79 11.71
C TRP A 32 -2.40 2.19 12.48
N GLY A 33 -2.45 1.84 13.77
CA GLY A 33 -3.57 2.13 14.66
C GLY A 33 -4.83 1.30 14.43
N GLY A 34 -4.80 0.32 13.53
CA GLY A 34 -5.93 -0.55 13.18
C GLY A 34 -5.63 -2.04 13.24
N MET A 35 -6.67 -2.85 13.08
CA MET A 35 -6.54 -4.27 12.81
C MET A 35 -6.38 -4.47 11.30
N GLN A 36 -5.45 -5.34 10.91
CA GLN A 36 -5.22 -5.78 9.55
C GLN A 36 -5.51 -7.27 9.43
N LYS A 37 -5.89 -7.71 8.23
CA LYS A 37 -6.15 -9.11 7.90
C LYS A 37 -5.41 -9.47 6.62
N CYS A 38 -4.68 -10.58 6.68
CA CYS A 38 -4.16 -11.31 5.55
C CYS A 38 -5.14 -12.45 5.25
N LYS A 39 -5.71 -12.49 4.04
CA LYS A 39 -6.55 -13.59 3.57
C LYS A 39 -5.67 -14.65 2.86
N PRO A 40 -6.21 -15.85 2.63
CA PRO A 40 -5.51 -16.85 1.82
C PRO A 40 -5.20 -16.29 0.43
N GLY A 41 -3.96 -16.49 -0.04
CA GLY A 41 -3.50 -16.01 -1.34
C GLY A 41 -3.00 -14.55 -1.37
N ASP A 42 -3.20 -13.76 -0.30
CA ASP A 42 -2.62 -12.42 -0.16
C ASP A 42 -1.09 -12.48 -0.05
N TRP A 43 -0.43 -11.33 -0.18
CA TRP A 43 1.02 -11.24 -0.14
C TRP A 43 1.51 -10.66 1.18
N LEU A 44 2.50 -11.29 1.80
CA LEU A 44 3.32 -10.68 2.85
C LEU A 44 4.46 -9.92 2.18
N VAL A 45 4.53 -8.61 2.43
CA VAL A 45 5.45 -7.68 1.79
C VAL A 45 6.38 -7.09 2.83
N ASP A 46 7.68 -7.14 2.55
CA ASP A 46 8.73 -6.41 3.26
C ASP A 46 9.23 -5.27 2.37
N ASN A 47 8.86 -4.05 2.73
CA ASN A 47 9.30 -2.82 2.10
C ASN A 47 10.41 -2.15 2.93
N GLY A 48 11.58 -2.79 3.00
CA GLY A 48 12.75 -2.23 3.68
C GLY A 48 12.59 -2.18 5.21
N GLY A 49 11.98 -3.21 5.79
CA GLY A 49 11.68 -3.33 7.22
C GLY A 49 10.25 -2.92 7.59
N ASP A 50 9.53 -2.21 6.72
CA ASP A 50 8.10 -1.96 6.90
C ASP A 50 7.29 -3.12 6.33
N ILE A 51 6.85 -4.03 7.21
CA ILE A 51 6.22 -5.31 6.82
C ILE A 51 4.70 -5.21 6.91
N TYR A 52 4.00 -5.56 5.84
CA TYR A 52 2.54 -5.52 5.76
C TYR A 52 2.00 -6.53 4.75
N THR A 53 0.69 -6.59 4.60
CA THR A 53 0.01 -7.49 3.67
C THR A 53 -0.66 -6.70 2.56
N VAL A 54 -0.76 -7.30 1.38
CA VAL A 54 -1.43 -6.71 0.22
C VAL A 54 -2.37 -7.75 -0.37
N ASP A 55 -3.60 -7.35 -0.65
CA ASP A 55 -4.58 -8.16 -1.36
C ASP A 55 -4.01 -8.80 -2.64
N VAL A 56 -4.38 -10.05 -2.90
CA VAL A 56 -3.91 -10.82 -4.07
C VAL A 56 -4.06 -10.10 -5.41
N ASP A 57 -5.22 -9.48 -5.65
CA ASP A 57 -5.51 -8.83 -6.93
C ASP A 57 -4.80 -7.48 -7.01
N THR A 58 -4.77 -6.72 -5.91
CA THR A 58 -4.00 -5.47 -5.83
C THR A 58 -2.52 -5.73 -6.10
N PHE A 59 -1.93 -6.78 -5.51
CA PHE A 59 -0.53 -7.10 -5.71
C PHE A 59 -0.26 -7.47 -7.19
N ALA A 60 -1.06 -8.36 -7.76
CA ALA A 60 -0.94 -8.77 -9.16
C ALA A 60 -1.09 -7.61 -10.16
N ASN A 61 -1.95 -6.65 -9.86
CA ASN A 61 -2.21 -5.51 -10.75
C ASN A 61 -1.19 -4.38 -10.60
N THR A 62 -0.49 -4.28 -9.46
CA THR A 62 0.35 -3.11 -9.16
C THR A 62 1.83 -3.41 -9.05
N TYR A 63 2.23 -4.67 -8.89
CA TYR A 63 3.62 -5.09 -8.76
C TYR A 63 4.06 -5.96 -9.93
N THR A 64 5.34 -5.84 -10.30
CA THR A 64 5.99 -6.69 -11.29
C THR A 64 7.23 -7.32 -10.67
N GLU A 65 7.37 -8.64 -10.82
CA GLU A 65 8.55 -9.37 -10.36
C GLU A 65 9.76 -8.99 -11.22
N THR A 66 10.87 -8.67 -10.57
CA THR A 66 12.15 -8.32 -11.23
C THR A 66 13.20 -9.42 -11.05
N SER A 67 13.09 -10.19 -9.98
CA SER A 67 13.82 -11.44 -9.73
C SER A 67 13.04 -12.25 -8.69
N PRO A 68 13.30 -13.56 -8.51
CA PRO A 68 12.56 -14.38 -7.56
C PRO A 68 12.38 -13.73 -6.18
N GLY A 69 11.14 -13.47 -5.80
CA GLY A 69 10.77 -12.88 -4.50
C GLY A 69 11.02 -11.37 -4.38
N ARG A 70 11.41 -10.69 -5.47
CA ARG A 70 11.68 -9.23 -5.51
C ARG A 70 10.80 -8.55 -6.53
N PHE A 71 10.06 -7.55 -6.08
CA PHE A 71 9.02 -6.90 -6.85
C PHE A 71 9.19 -5.38 -6.84
N VAL A 72 8.79 -4.74 -7.92
CA VAL A 72 8.68 -3.27 -7.99
C VAL A 72 7.24 -2.88 -8.24
N LYS A 73 6.76 -1.84 -7.56
CA LYS A 73 5.43 -1.28 -7.84
C LYS A 73 5.51 -0.47 -9.13
N THR A 74 4.84 -0.94 -10.18
CA THR A 74 4.85 -0.35 -11.53
C THR A 74 3.62 0.48 -11.81
N ALA A 75 2.49 0.20 -11.15
CA ALA A 75 1.30 1.02 -11.27
C ALA A 75 1.50 2.41 -10.65
N GLU A 76 0.94 3.41 -11.33
CA GLU A 76 0.79 4.76 -10.79
C GLU A 76 -0.24 4.77 -9.65
N VAL A 77 -0.16 5.78 -8.80
CA VAL A 77 -1.08 5.99 -7.69
C VAL A 77 -1.63 7.42 -7.72
N TRP A 78 -2.81 7.60 -7.15
CA TRP A 78 -3.44 8.91 -6.98
C TRP A 78 -3.43 9.25 -5.51
N ALA A 79 -2.81 10.36 -5.15
CA ALA A 79 -2.66 10.75 -3.75
C ALA A 79 -3.08 12.18 -3.50
N GLU A 80 -3.61 12.41 -2.31
CA GLU A 80 -3.94 13.72 -1.76
C GLU A 80 -3.40 13.84 -0.34
N ILE A 81 -3.12 15.07 0.08
CA ILE A 81 -2.67 15.35 1.44
C ILE A 81 -3.91 15.48 2.32
N ALA A 82 -3.95 14.73 3.42
CA ALA A 82 -5.02 14.80 4.40
C ALA A 82 -5.07 16.20 5.04
N GLU A 83 -6.23 16.84 5.03
CA GLU A 83 -6.42 18.16 5.66
C GLU A 83 -6.71 18.05 7.17
N GLU A 84 -7.16 16.88 7.62
CA GLU A 84 -7.49 16.56 9.00
C GLU A 84 -7.07 15.12 9.35
N ASP A 85 -7.00 14.82 10.65
CA ASP A 85 -6.78 13.45 11.14
C ASP A 85 -7.95 12.55 10.75
N GLY A 86 -7.68 11.28 10.47
CA GLY A 86 -8.73 10.37 10.02
C GLY A 86 -8.35 8.90 9.96
N VAL A 87 -9.26 8.13 9.37
CA VAL A 87 -9.12 6.69 9.14
C VAL A 87 -9.60 6.38 7.74
N ILE A 88 -8.84 5.58 7.00
CA ILE A 88 -9.25 5.02 5.70
C ILE A 88 -9.44 3.51 5.83
N LYS A 89 -10.52 3.01 5.23
CA LYS A 89 -10.72 1.57 5.05
C LYS A 89 -9.92 1.09 3.85
N THR A 90 -9.13 0.04 4.06
CA THR A 90 -8.36 -0.65 3.03
C THR A 90 -9.01 -2.02 2.75
N LEU A 91 -8.44 -2.80 1.83
CA LEU A 91 -8.90 -4.17 1.58
C LEU A 91 -8.51 -5.13 2.72
N GLU A 92 -7.44 -4.80 3.45
CA GLU A 92 -6.88 -5.56 4.56
C GLU A 92 -7.47 -5.15 5.91
N GLY A 93 -7.98 -3.92 6.04
CA GLY A 93 -8.48 -3.41 7.31
C GLY A 93 -8.65 -1.89 7.33
N GLU A 94 -8.03 -1.23 8.30
CA GLU A 94 -8.13 0.22 8.47
C GLU A 94 -6.76 0.83 8.80
N THR A 95 -6.47 1.97 8.19
CA THR A 95 -5.23 2.73 8.43
C THR A 95 -5.60 4.10 8.98
N ARG A 96 -5.09 4.41 10.17
CA ARG A 96 -5.19 5.77 10.73
C ARG A 96 -4.13 6.67 10.13
N TYR A 97 -4.45 7.94 9.94
CA TYR A 97 -3.54 8.96 9.42
C TYR A 97 -3.77 10.29 10.13
N SER A 98 -2.76 11.15 10.09
CA SER A 98 -2.83 12.51 10.60
C SER A 98 -2.97 13.53 9.47
N ALA A 99 -3.44 14.73 9.81
CA ALA A 99 -3.37 15.88 8.92
C ALA A 99 -1.93 16.06 8.41
N GLY A 100 -1.77 16.20 7.09
CA GLY A 100 -0.48 16.31 6.42
C GLY A 100 0.08 15.01 5.85
N ASP A 101 -0.45 13.85 6.23
CA ASP A 101 -0.13 12.56 5.61
C ASP A 101 -0.76 12.42 4.21
N TYR A 102 -0.33 11.42 3.46
CA TYR A 102 -0.94 11.11 2.17
C TYR A 102 -2.02 10.05 2.29
N VAL A 103 -3.20 10.34 1.76
CA VAL A 103 -4.20 9.34 1.41
C VAL A 103 -3.99 8.97 -0.06
N VAL A 104 -3.76 7.68 -0.31
CA VAL A 104 -3.27 7.14 -1.58
C VAL A 104 -4.25 6.10 -2.10
N TYR A 105 -4.45 6.07 -3.40
CA TYR A 105 -5.34 5.15 -4.09
C TYR A 105 -4.61 4.50 -5.27
N ASN A 106 -4.80 3.19 -5.45
CA ASN A 106 -4.25 2.47 -6.61
C ASN A 106 -5.06 2.71 -7.89
N ASP A 107 -6.23 3.36 -7.80
CA ASP A 107 -7.09 3.70 -8.93
C ASP A 107 -7.53 5.18 -8.89
N GLU A 108 -7.69 5.79 -10.08
CA GLU A 108 -8.07 7.19 -10.26
C GLU A 108 -9.43 7.55 -9.61
N ARG A 109 -10.36 6.59 -9.58
CA ARG A 109 -11.71 6.79 -9.03
C ARG A 109 -11.70 6.80 -7.49
N GLY A 110 -10.55 6.56 -6.86
CA GLY A 110 -10.40 6.56 -5.41
C GLY A 110 -10.81 5.23 -4.77
N MET A 111 -10.60 4.12 -5.47
CA MET A 111 -10.73 2.78 -4.91
C MET A 111 -9.37 2.24 -4.48
N ASP A 112 -9.39 1.19 -3.65
CA ASP A 112 -8.18 0.53 -3.14
C ASP A 112 -7.22 1.54 -2.48
N GLY A 113 -7.74 2.14 -1.41
CA GLY A 113 -7.12 3.23 -0.68
C GLY A 113 -6.33 2.79 0.54
N TYR A 114 -5.25 3.50 0.83
CA TYR A 114 -4.40 3.35 2.01
C TYR A 114 -3.79 4.70 2.39
N ALA A 115 -3.22 4.82 3.58
CA ALA A 115 -2.54 6.05 3.99
C ALA A 115 -1.06 5.78 4.27
N VAL A 116 -0.24 6.80 4.02
CA VAL A 116 1.22 6.75 4.19
C VAL A 116 1.67 8.05 4.84
N ASP A 117 2.57 7.95 5.82
CA ASP A 117 3.22 9.11 6.41
C ASP A 117 3.85 9.99 5.31
N ARG A 118 3.76 11.30 5.49
CA ARG A 118 4.30 12.27 4.53
C ARG A 118 5.73 11.98 4.10
N LYS A 119 6.63 11.77 5.07
CA LYS A 119 8.05 11.57 4.82
C LYS A 119 8.31 10.27 4.07
N ALA A 120 7.67 9.17 4.46
CA ALA A 120 7.76 7.90 3.76
C ALA A 120 7.21 8.04 2.32
N PHE A 121 6.06 8.67 2.13
CA PHE A 121 5.48 8.88 0.80
C PHE A 121 6.43 9.66 -0.11
N GLU A 122 6.90 10.82 0.33
CA GLU A 122 7.80 11.69 -0.44
C GLU A 122 9.17 11.04 -0.69
N SER A 123 9.62 10.13 0.19
CA SER A 123 10.84 9.34 -0.04
C SER A 123 10.67 8.34 -1.19
N MET A 124 9.48 7.74 -1.31
CA MET A 124 9.20 6.60 -2.19
C MET A 124 8.57 6.96 -3.54
N TYR A 125 7.85 8.08 -3.61
CA TYR A 125 7.06 8.47 -4.78
C TYR A 125 7.53 9.81 -5.36
N GLU A 126 7.34 9.97 -6.65
CA GLU A 126 7.54 11.23 -7.37
C GLU A 126 6.32 11.56 -8.23
N PRO A 127 6.00 12.85 -8.44
CA PRO A 127 4.92 13.24 -9.35
C PRO A 127 5.17 12.71 -10.78
N CYS A 128 4.09 12.28 -11.45
CA CYS A 128 4.14 11.91 -12.87
C CYS A 128 4.15 13.13 -13.80
#